data_AF-A0A1T4RL85-F1
#
_entry.id   AF-A0A1T4RL85-F1
#
_cell.length_a   1.000
_cell.length_b   1.000
_cell.length_c   1.000
_cell.angle_alpha   90.00
_cell.angle_beta   90.00
_cell.angle_gamma   90.00
#
_symmetry.space_group_name_H-M   'P 1'
#
loop_
_entity.id
_entity.type
_entity.pdbx_description
1 polymer ?
#
loop_
_entity_poly.entity_id
_entity_poly.type
_entity_poly.pdbx_seq_one_letter_code
_entity_poly.pdbx_strand_id
1 'polypeptide(L)'
;MLPTRLQPRRQLYEPSRSNATNLTHGYEQKDHNIMGTTNTTSAVADFLKTDEATSLLSSAGEHMEMADEVKQGSAWIASLINDASSGAGDKGIFDEIATVTEYLEGAVVDLHAFVDLAHEALGHVALTREALRALAADPTEGNRKKLAIAAGLLEGSSVPMSSEDKQLLRLFLPKCFPRPGITLGNLHFLVNDRRTFKLAAPEAK
;
A
#
# COMPACT_ATOMS: atom_id res chain seq x y z
N MET A 1 16.10 -58.26 27.15
CA MET A 1 16.64 -57.77 25.86
C MET A 1 15.88 -56.50 25.51
N LEU A 2 16.55 -55.36 25.52
CA LEU A 2 15.99 -54.01 25.30
C LEU A 2 16.29 -53.57 23.85
N PRO A 3 15.38 -52.89 23.14
CA PRO A 3 15.71 -52.27 21.87
C PRO A 3 16.35 -50.88 22.05
N THR A 4 17.35 -50.63 21.21
CA THR A 4 18.28 -49.51 21.16
C THR A 4 17.60 -48.17 20.86
N ARG A 5 17.95 -47.14 21.65
CA ARG A 5 17.59 -45.72 21.41
C ARG A 5 18.23 -45.18 20.13
N LEU A 6 17.43 -44.62 19.22
CA LEU A 6 17.90 -43.75 18.15
C LEU A 6 18.08 -42.32 18.70
N GLN A 7 19.29 -41.77 18.55
CA GLN A 7 19.55 -40.34 18.81
C GLN A 7 19.28 -39.50 17.55
N PRO A 8 18.74 -38.27 17.67
CA PRO A 8 18.61 -37.36 16.55
C PRO A 8 19.93 -36.65 16.23
N ARG A 9 20.28 -36.67 14.94
CA ARG A 9 21.46 -36.05 14.33
C ARG A 9 21.23 -34.53 14.21
N ARG A 10 21.80 -33.71 15.10
CA ARG A 10 21.89 -32.25 14.90
C ARG A 10 22.88 -31.97 13.76
N GLN A 11 22.39 -31.53 12.61
CA GLN A 11 23.23 -30.81 11.65
C GLN A 11 23.14 -29.31 11.98
N LEU A 12 24.26 -28.74 12.40
CA LEU A 12 24.48 -27.31 12.50
C LEU A 12 24.52 -26.73 11.08
N TYR A 13 23.64 -25.77 10.79
CA TYR A 13 23.66 -25.00 9.56
C TYR A 13 24.70 -23.89 9.71
N GLU A 14 25.84 -24.01 9.03
CA GLU A 14 26.77 -22.89 8.86
C GLU A 14 26.36 -22.07 7.62
N PRO A 15 26.18 -20.75 7.72
CA PRO A 15 25.99 -19.92 6.54
C PRO A 15 27.33 -19.78 5.79
N SER A 16 27.36 -20.37 4.59
CA SER A 16 28.47 -20.29 3.65
C SER A 16 28.76 -18.84 3.25
N ARG A 17 29.97 -18.35 3.56
CA ARG A 17 30.49 -17.09 3.04
C ARG A 17 30.83 -17.25 1.55
N SER A 18 30.06 -16.65 0.66
CA SER A 18 30.40 -16.53 -0.76
C SER A 18 30.57 -15.07 -1.17
N ASN A 19 31.84 -14.69 -1.38
CA ASN A 19 32.41 -13.66 -2.26
C ASN A 19 31.44 -12.64 -2.89
N ALA A 20 31.30 -11.49 -2.23
CA ALA A 20 30.92 -10.24 -2.88
C ALA A 20 32.12 -9.76 -3.73
N THR A 21 32.05 -10.00 -5.03
CA THR A 21 33.01 -9.45 -6.00
C THR A 21 32.31 -8.35 -6.78
N ASN A 22 32.97 -7.18 -6.83
CA ASN A 22 32.53 -5.92 -7.41
C ASN A 22 31.83 -6.03 -8.77
N LEU A 23 30.61 -5.48 -8.85
CA LEU A 23 30.05 -4.92 -10.07
C LEU A 23 29.61 -3.48 -9.78
N THR A 24 30.61 -2.60 -9.67
CA THR A 24 30.42 -1.16 -9.88
C THR A 24 30.20 -0.93 -11.38
N HIS A 25 28.93 -0.75 -11.76
CA HIS A 25 28.56 -0.04 -12.99
C HIS A 25 27.71 1.15 -12.60
N GLY A 26 28.16 2.33 -13.02
CA GLY A 26 27.71 3.62 -12.54
C GLY A 26 26.22 3.85 -12.74
N TYR A 27 25.54 4.07 -11.63
CA TYR A 27 24.44 5.01 -11.61
C TYR A 27 25.05 6.37 -11.29
N GLU A 28 25.12 7.24 -12.29
CA GLU A 28 25.23 8.67 -12.05
C GLU A 28 24.02 9.06 -11.19
N GLN A 29 24.23 9.18 -9.89
CA GLN A 29 23.33 9.92 -9.01
C GLN A 29 23.33 11.36 -9.50
N LYS A 30 22.30 11.70 -10.27
CA LYS A 30 21.91 13.09 -10.44
C LYS A 30 21.53 13.59 -9.05
N ASP A 31 22.38 14.44 -8.49
CA ASP A 31 22.11 15.23 -7.30
C ASP A 31 20.89 16.14 -7.55
N HIS A 32 19.70 15.57 -7.42
CA HIS A 32 18.48 16.33 -7.22
C HIS A 32 18.44 16.76 -5.77
N ASN A 33 19.09 17.90 -5.52
CA ASN A 33 18.92 18.83 -4.41
C ASN A 33 17.82 18.41 -3.39
N ILE A 34 18.22 17.62 -2.39
CA ILE A 34 17.40 17.24 -1.24
C ILE A 34 17.33 18.46 -0.31
N MET A 35 16.52 19.44 -0.68
CA MET A 35 16.26 20.63 0.13
C MET A 35 14.77 20.68 0.53
N GLY A 36 14.25 19.54 1.01
CA GLY A 36 12.83 19.40 1.39
C GLY A 36 12.48 18.28 2.38
N THR A 37 13.44 17.48 2.87
CA THR A 37 13.17 16.27 3.69
C THR A 37 13.01 16.52 5.18
N THR A 38 13.40 17.70 5.68
CA THR A 38 13.30 18.04 7.11
C THR A 38 11.85 18.28 7.53
N ASN A 39 11.02 18.85 6.66
CA ASN A 39 9.61 19.15 6.99
C ASN A 39 8.73 17.89 6.95
N THR A 40 8.95 16.96 6.01
CA THR A 40 8.17 15.72 5.90
C THR A 40 8.46 14.75 7.04
N THR A 41 9.71 14.63 7.48
CA THR A 41 10.07 13.75 8.60
C THR A 41 9.48 14.23 9.92
N SER A 42 9.46 15.56 10.16
CA SER A 42 8.78 16.15 11.32
C SER A 42 7.27 15.95 11.25
N ALA A 43 6.67 16.20 10.08
CA ALA A 43 5.22 16.07 9.91
C ALA A 43 4.72 14.62 10.09
N VAL A 44 5.49 13.61 9.66
CA VAL A 44 5.19 12.20 9.95
C VAL A 44 5.29 11.93 11.45
N ALA A 45 6.36 12.39 12.10
CA ALA A 45 6.55 12.19 13.53
C ALA A 45 5.47 12.90 14.38
N ASP A 46 4.94 14.02 13.91
CA ASP A 46 3.88 14.75 14.59
C ASP A 46 2.50 14.12 14.33
N PHE A 47 2.23 13.62 13.12
CA PHE A 47 1.02 12.82 12.83
C PHE A 47 0.96 11.55 13.69
N LEU A 48 2.06 10.83 13.81
CA LEU A 48 2.16 9.61 14.63
C LEU A 48 1.85 9.85 16.12
N LYS A 49 1.91 11.09 16.61
CA LYS A 49 1.57 11.45 18.00
C LYS A 49 0.11 11.84 18.17
N THR A 50 -0.69 11.89 17.11
CA THR A 50 -2.11 12.21 17.21
C THR A 50 -2.88 11.05 17.83
N ASP A 51 -3.93 11.36 18.59
CA ASP A 51 -4.79 10.35 19.23
C ASP A 51 -5.44 9.43 18.17
N GLU A 52 -5.78 9.98 17.01
CA GLU A 52 -6.41 9.24 15.91
C GLU A 52 -5.44 8.27 15.23
N ALA A 53 -4.21 8.71 14.92
CA ALA A 53 -3.16 7.84 14.39
C ALA A 53 -2.81 6.71 15.38
N THR A 54 -2.71 7.05 16.67
CA THR A 54 -2.42 6.08 17.73
C THR A 54 -3.55 5.08 17.87
N SER A 55 -4.80 5.53 17.88
CA SER A 55 -5.99 4.67 17.98
C SER A 55 -6.08 3.66 16.84
N LEU A 56 -5.79 4.08 15.60
CA LEU A 56 -5.83 3.19 14.44
C LEU A 56 -4.70 2.16 14.46
N LEU A 57 -3.49 2.57 14.84
CA LEU A 57 -2.36 1.64 14.99
C LEU A 57 -2.58 0.65 16.14
N SER A 58 -3.14 1.10 17.25
CA SER A 58 -3.51 0.24 18.38
C SER A 58 -4.60 -0.75 17.97
N SER A 59 -5.68 -0.29 17.32
CA SER A 59 -6.76 -1.14 16.81
C SER A 59 -6.26 -2.18 15.81
N ALA A 60 -5.41 -1.78 14.85
CA ALA A 60 -4.77 -2.71 13.92
C ALA A 60 -3.90 -3.74 14.65
N GLY A 61 -3.17 -3.31 15.68
CA GLY A 61 -2.38 -4.19 16.55
C GLY A 61 -3.24 -5.21 17.30
N GLU A 62 -4.35 -4.77 17.89
CA GLU A 62 -5.32 -5.64 18.59
C GLU A 62 -5.94 -6.66 17.62
N HIS A 63 -6.34 -6.24 16.41
CA HIS A 63 -6.84 -7.16 15.38
C HIS A 63 -5.79 -8.19 14.94
N MET A 64 -4.52 -7.80 14.85
CA MET A 64 -3.43 -8.73 14.55
C MET A 64 -3.15 -9.69 15.69
N GLU A 65 -3.19 -9.22 16.94
CA GLU A 65 -3.02 -10.04 18.14
C GLU A 65 -4.17 -11.05 18.26
N MET A 66 -5.43 -10.63 18.09
CA MET A 66 -6.58 -11.54 18.04
C MET A 66 -6.46 -12.56 16.90
N ALA A 67 -5.99 -12.13 15.72
CA ALA A 67 -5.74 -13.06 14.62
C ALA A 67 -4.62 -14.06 14.93
N ASP A 68 -3.61 -13.69 15.72
CA ASP A 68 -2.48 -14.55 16.14
C ASP A 68 -2.84 -15.49 17.31
N GLU A 69 -3.62 -15.00 18.27
CA GLU A 69 -4.19 -15.78 19.38
C GLU A 69 -5.08 -16.92 18.86
N VAL A 70 -5.85 -16.65 17.79
CA VAL A 70 -6.61 -17.69 17.08
C VAL A 70 -5.69 -18.58 16.24
N LYS A 71 -4.49 -18.13 15.84
CA LYS A 71 -3.64 -18.78 14.83
C LYS A 71 -2.52 -19.70 15.30
N GLN A 72 -1.95 -19.60 16.51
CA GLN A 72 -0.71 -20.32 16.91
C GLN A 72 -0.45 -21.66 16.16
N GLY A 73 0.22 -21.82 15.02
CA GLY A 73 0.86 -20.99 14.00
C GLY A 73 1.65 -22.05 13.22
N SER A 74 1.30 -22.35 11.98
CA SER A 74 1.71 -23.54 11.17
C SER A 74 1.17 -24.91 11.61
N ALA A 75 1.15 -25.23 12.91
CA ALA A 75 0.58 -26.48 13.42
C ALA A 75 -0.95 -26.56 13.22
N TRP A 76 -1.64 -25.42 13.36
CA TRP A 76 -3.08 -25.30 13.09
C TRP A 76 -3.43 -25.44 11.61
N ILE A 77 -2.71 -24.78 10.70
CA ILE A 77 -2.89 -24.95 9.24
C ILE A 77 -2.57 -26.40 8.82
N ALA A 78 -1.54 -27.01 9.41
CA ALA A 78 -1.24 -28.42 9.19
C ALA A 78 -2.35 -29.36 9.73
N SER A 79 -2.95 -29.04 10.88
CA SER A 79 -4.12 -29.75 11.43
C SER A 79 -5.32 -29.62 10.51
N LEU A 80 -5.62 -28.40 10.05
CA LEU A 80 -6.70 -28.09 9.11
C LEU A 80 -6.57 -28.87 7.79
N ILE A 81 -5.36 -28.94 7.24
CA ILE A 81 -5.07 -29.74 6.03
C ILE A 81 -5.28 -31.24 6.32
N ASN A 82 -4.91 -31.72 7.51
CA ASN A 82 -5.11 -33.12 7.93
C ASN A 82 -6.59 -33.47 8.16
N ASP A 83 -7.34 -32.59 8.82
CA ASP A 83 -8.74 -32.77 9.18
C ASP A 83 -9.63 -32.69 7.93
N ALA A 84 -9.35 -31.75 7.03
CA ALA A 84 -10.00 -31.68 5.71
C ALA A 84 -9.70 -32.92 4.85
N SER A 85 -8.48 -33.48 4.95
CA SER A 85 -8.08 -34.69 4.21
C SER A 85 -8.67 -35.98 4.79
N SER A 86 -9.10 -35.98 6.06
CA SER A 86 -9.70 -37.14 6.73
C SER A 86 -11.23 -37.23 6.58
N GLY A 87 -11.88 -36.23 5.98
CA GLY A 87 -13.32 -36.18 5.78
C GLY A 87 -14.13 -35.87 7.04
N ALA A 88 -13.46 -35.51 8.14
CA ALA A 88 -14.06 -35.11 9.41
C ALA A 88 -14.42 -33.61 9.46
N GLY A 89 -14.75 -33.02 8.30
CA GLY A 89 -14.95 -31.57 8.12
C GLY A 89 -16.10 -31.02 8.97
N ASP A 90 -15.79 -30.69 10.21
CA ASP A 90 -16.70 -30.12 11.19
C ASP A 90 -16.87 -28.62 10.91
N LYS A 91 -18.11 -28.14 10.96
CA LYS A 91 -18.50 -26.74 10.72
C LYS A 91 -17.65 -25.72 11.50
N GLY A 92 -17.15 -26.09 12.68
CA GLY A 92 -16.33 -25.20 13.53
C GLY A 92 -15.05 -24.70 12.86
N ILE A 93 -14.48 -25.49 11.94
CA ILE A 93 -13.26 -25.09 11.20
C ILE A 93 -13.52 -23.91 10.25
N PHE A 94 -14.66 -23.90 9.56
CA PHE A 94 -15.01 -22.80 8.66
C PHE A 94 -15.36 -21.53 9.44
N ASP A 95 -15.98 -21.68 10.61
CA ASP A 95 -16.30 -20.55 11.51
C ASP A 95 -15.01 -19.94 12.10
N GLU A 96 -14.02 -20.76 12.46
CA GLU A 96 -12.69 -20.30 12.90
C GLU A 96 -11.93 -19.58 11.77
N ILE A 97 -11.94 -20.13 10.55
CA ILE A 97 -11.33 -19.47 9.38
C ILE A 97 -12.02 -18.13 9.10
N ALA A 98 -13.36 -18.09 9.13
CA ALA A 98 -14.13 -16.87 8.95
C ALA A 98 -13.76 -15.82 10.00
N THR A 99 -13.65 -16.22 11.27
CA THR A 99 -13.26 -15.34 12.38
C THR A 99 -11.85 -14.75 12.19
N VAL A 100 -10.87 -15.56 11.77
CA VAL A 100 -9.51 -15.08 11.45
C VAL A 100 -9.53 -14.12 10.26
N THR A 101 -10.32 -14.43 9.23
CA THR A 101 -10.46 -13.56 8.06
C THR A 101 -11.08 -12.22 8.46
N GLU A 102 -12.11 -12.20 9.31
CA GLU A 102 -12.71 -10.97 9.82
C GLU A 102 -11.72 -10.10 10.58
N TYR A 103 -10.89 -10.68 11.46
CA TYR A 103 -9.85 -9.91 12.17
C TYR A 103 -8.77 -9.36 11.24
N LEU A 104 -8.33 -10.15 10.24
CA LEU A 104 -7.37 -9.66 9.26
C LEU A 104 -7.96 -8.56 8.38
N GLU A 105 -9.24 -8.67 8.01
CA GLU A 105 -9.97 -7.62 7.30
C GLU A 105 -10.05 -6.34 8.14
N GLY A 106 -10.37 -6.45 9.44
CA GLY A 106 -10.36 -5.34 10.39
C GLY A 106 -9.00 -4.63 10.45
N ALA A 107 -7.90 -5.39 10.60
CA ALA A 107 -6.54 -4.85 10.60
C ALA A 107 -6.19 -4.12 9.29
N VAL A 108 -6.58 -4.69 8.14
CA VAL A 108 -6.35 -4.07 6.83
C VAL A 108 -7.15 -2.78 6.67
N VAL A 109 -8.41 -2.74 7.12
CA VAL A 109 -9.24 -1.54 7.09
C VAL A 109 -8.64 -0.43 7.94
N ASP A 110 -8.20 -0.74 9.17
CA ASP A 110 -7.60 0.24 10.07
C ASP A 110 -6.27 0.80 9.51
N LEU A 111 -5.44 -0.07 8.91
CA LEU A 111 -4.20 0.35 8.27
C LEU A 111 -4.46 1.23 7.04
N HIS A 112 -5.48 0.92 6.24
CA HIS A 112 -5.86 1.77 5.11
C HIS A 112 -6.36 3.14 5.59
N ALA A 113 -7.20 3.18 6.63
CA ALA A 113 -7.67 4.43 7.23
C ALA A 113 -6.49 5.27 7.78
N PHE A 114 -5.53 4.62 8.44
CA PHE A 114 -4.31 5.26 8.92
C PHE A 114 -3.49 5.88 7.78
N VAL A 115 -3.28 5.14 6.68
CA VAL A 115 -2.53 5.62 5.52
C VAL A 115 -3.25 6.80 4.85
N ASP A 116 -4.57 6.73 4.69
CA ASP A 116 -5.36 7.80 4.11
C ASP A 116 -5.28 9.08 4.97
N LEU A 117 -5.39 8.96 6.31
CA LEU A 117 -5.21 10.08 7.24
C LEU A 117 -3.79 10.64 7.23
N ALA A 118 -2.77 9.78 7.14
CA ALA A 118 -1.38 10.21 7.04
C ALA A 118 -1.18 11.08 5.78
N HIS A 119 -1.74 10.67 4.65
CA HIS A 119 -1.67 11.44 3.42
C HIS A 119 -2.37 12.80 3.49
N GLU A 120 -3.47 12.88 4.24
CA GLU A 120 -4.16 14.14 4.50
C GLU A 120 -3.34 15.06 5.42
N ALA A 121 -2.81 14.53 6.52
CA ALA A 121 -1.97 15.27 7.47
C ALA A 121 -0.66 15.78 6.84
N LEU A 122 -0.05 14.99 5.94
CA LEU A 122 1.16 15.38 5.20
C LEU A 122 0.87 16.34 4.03
N GLY A 123 -0.39 16.68 3.78
CA GLY A 123 -0.80 17.60 2.72
C GLY A 123 -0.72 17.03 1.30
N HIS A 124 -0.49 15.73 1.14
CA HIS A 124 -0.37 15.08 -0.18
C HIS A 124 -1.68 15.18 -0.98
N VAL A 125 -2.82 15.06 -0.27
CA VAL A 125 -4.17 15.25 -0.85
C VAL A 125 -4.34 16.67 -1.39
N ALA A 126 -3.97 17.67 -0.59
CA ALA A 126 -4.07 19.08 -0.99
C ALA A 126 -3.16 19.39 -2.20
N LEU A 127 -1.91 18.91 -2.17
CA LEU A 127 -0.94 19.07 -3.25
C LEU A 127 -1.44 18.44 -4.56
N THR A 128 -2.04 17.25 -4.50
CA THR A 128 -2.60 16.56 -5.68
C THR A 128 -3.81 17.31 -6.25
N ARG A 129 -4.70 17.81 -5.40
CA ARG A 129 -5.85 18.64 -5.83
C ARG A 129 -5.41 19.96 -6.46
N GLU A 130 -4.40 20.61 -5.88
CA GLU A 130 -3.83 21.84 -6.44
C GLU A 130 -3.23 21.59 -7.83
N ALA A 131 -2.43 20.53 -7.98
CA ALA A 131 -1.86 20.16 -9.27
C ALA A 131 -2.93 19.81 -10.31
N LEU A 132 -4.03 19.18 -9.91
CA LEU A 132 -5.16 18.86 -10.79
C LEU A 132 -5.87 20.13 -11.26
N ARG A 133 -6.11 21.09 -10.36
CA ARG A 133 -6.69 22.39 -10.71
C ARG A 133 -5.77 23.19 -11.63
N ALA A 134 -4.47 23.20 -11.36
CA ALA A 134 -3.48 23.85 -12.22
C ALA A 134 -3.48 23.24 -13.63
N LEU A 135 -3.55 21.92 -13.74
CA LEU A 135 -3.66 21.24 -15.03
C LEU A 135 -4.99 21.56 -15.74
N ALA A 136 -6.10 21.60 -15.01
CA ALA A 136 -7.41 21.95 -15.58
C ALA A 136 -7.46 23.40 -16.10
N ALA A 137 -6.76 24.33 -15.44
CA ALA A 137 -6.64 25.71 -15.86
C ALA A 137 -5.69 25.90 -17.06
N ASP A 138 -4.59 25.15 -17.09
CA ASP A 138 -3.56 25.24 -18.13
C ASP A 138 -3.04 23.83 -18.52
N PRO A 139 -3.61 23.22 -19.59
CA PRO A 139 -3.44 21.80 -19.91
C PRO A 139 -2.13 21.47 -20.64
N THR A 140 -0.99 21.81 -20.02
CA THR A 140 0.34 21.60 -20.57
C THR A 140 0.94 20.26 -20.13
N GLU A 141 1.91 19.76 -20.90
CA GLU A 141 2.69 18.56 -20.51
C GLU A 141 3.47 18.80 -19.20
N GLY A 142 3.89 20.05 -18.96
CA GLY A 142 4.52 20.45 -17.70
C GLY A 142 3.60 20.27 -16.50
N ASN A 143 2.36 20.76 -16.59
CA ASN A 143 1.37 20.60 -15.51
C ASN A 143 0.92 19.15 -15.38
N ARG A 144 0.87 18.36 -16.48
CA ARG A 144 0.60 16.92 -16.42
C ARG A 144 1.64 16.19 -15.59
N LYS A 145 2.93 16.51 -15.80
CA LYS A 145 4.04 15.93 -15.02
C LYS A 145 3.98 16.32 -13.54
N LYS A 146 3.65 17.59 -13.23
CA LYS A 146 3.45 18.03 -11.84
C LYS A 146 2.33 17.24 -11.16
N LEU A 147 1.21 17.04 -11.86
CA LEU A 147 0.11 16.21 -11.35
C LEU A 147 0.55 14.75 -11.16
N ALA A 148 1.29 14.17 -12.11
CA ALA A 148 1.79 12.80 -11.98
C ALA A 148 2.72 12.62 -10.76
N ILE A 149 3.59 13.60 -10.48
CA ILE A 149 4.46 13.59 -9.30
C ILE A 149 3.63 13.72 -8.02
N ALA A 150 2.70 14.68 -7.97
CA ALA A 150 1.84 14.90 -6.81
C ALA A 150 0.99 13.66 -6.50
N ALA A 151 0.34 13.09 -7.51
CA ALA A 151 -0.48 11.89 -7.39
C ALA A 151 0.34 10.63 -7.04
N GLY A 152 1.64 10.58 -7.42
CA GLY A 152 2.53 9.48 -7.06
C GLY A 152 2.77 9.36 -5.56
N LEU A 153 2.62 10.46 -4.80
CA LEU A 153 2.68 10.43 -3.33
C LEU A 153 1.50 9.72 -2.68
N LEU A 154 0.43 9.45 -3.44
CA LEU A 154 -0.79 8.79 -3.02
C LEU A 154 -0.94 7.40 -3.66
N GLU A 155 0.04 6.93 -4.42
CA GLU A 155 -0.05 5.68 -5.18
C GLU A 155 -0.43 4.50 -4.28
N GLY A 156 -1.48 3.76 -4.67
CA GLY A 156 -1.97 2.61 -3.91
C GLY A 156 -2.89 2.96 -2.73
N SER A 157 -3.05 4.24 -2.38
CA SER A 157 -4.01 4.67 -1.35
C SER A 157 -5.47 4.56 -1.80
N SER A 158 -6.37 4.41 -0.83
CA SER A 158 -7.82 4.37 -1.05
C SER A 158 -8.46 5.75 -1.04
N VAL A 159 -7.68 6.83 -0.86
CA VAL A 159 -8.20 8.20 -0.72
C VAL A 159 -9.20 8.55 -1.83
N PRO A 160 -10.47 8.81 -1.46
CA PRO A 160 -11.52 9.06 -2.43
C PRO A 160 -11.32 10.42 -3.12
N MET A 161 -11.56 10.43 -4.43
CA MET A 161 -11.59 11.67 -5.20
C MET A 161 -12.99 12.30 -5.13
N SER A 162 -13.04 13.61 -4.84
CA SER A 162 -14.29 14.37 -4.75
C SER A 162 -15.02 14.44 -6.11
N SER A 163 -16.32 14.72 -6.08
CA SER A 163 -17.11 14.88 -7.31
C SER A 163 -16.60 16.04 -8.18
N GLU A 164 -16.09 17.12 -7.56
CA GLU A 164 -15.50 18.28 -8.24
C GLU A 164 -14.20 17.89 -8.95
N ASP A 165 -13.27 17.25 -8.23
CA ASP A 165 -12.00 16.78 -8.80
C ASP A 165 -12.24 15.80 -9.96
N LYS A 166 -13.21 14.89 -9.81
CA LYS A 166 -13.64 13.98 -10.90
C LYS A 166 -14.14 14.74 -12.12
N GLN A 167 -14.81 15.87 -11.96
CA GLN A 167 -15.24 16.69 -13.09
C GLN A 167 -14.07 17.38 -13.80
N LEU A 168 -13.10 17.88 -13.05
CA LEU A 168 -11.86 18.44 -13.62
C LEU A 168 -11.08 17.38 -14.41
N LEU A 169 -10.93 16.18 -13.82
CA LEU A 169 -10.24 15.07 -14.46
C LEU A 169 -10.92 14.62 -15.76
N ARG A 170 -12.26 14.69 -15.84
CA ARG A 170 -13.03 14.32 -17.04
C ARG A 170 -12.70 15.15 -18.27
N LEU A 171 -12.13 16.34 -18.11
CA LEU A 171 -11.67 17.14 -19.25
C LEU A 171 -10.60 16.41 -20.06
N PHE A 172 -9.88 15.47 -19.43
CA PHE A 172 -8.73 14.77 -20.00
C PHE A 172 -8.99 13.28 -20.28
N LEU A 173 -10.12 12.73 -19.82
CA LEU A 173 -10.45 11.33 -20.00
C LEU A 173 -11.43 11.11 -21.17
N PRO A 174 -11.42 9.92 -21.81
CA PRO A 174 -12.37 9.62 -22.85
C PRO A 174 -13.79 9.57 -22.28
N LYS A 175 -14.80 10.01 -23.04
CA LYS A 175 -16.21 10.01 -22.59
C LYS A 175 -16.73 8.64 -22.13
N CYS A 176 -16.14 7.56 -22.64
CA CYS A 176 -16.51 6.18 -22.31
C CYS A 176 -15.75 5.60 -21.10
N PHE A 177 -14.91 6.38 -20.42
CA PHE A 177 -14.15 5.89 -19.28
C PHE A 177 -15.09 5.51 -18.12
N PRO A 178 -14.94 4.31 -17.52
CA PRO A 178 -15.83 3.85 -16.45
C PRO A 178 -15.82 4.81 -15.26
N ARG A 179 -17.02 5.14 -14.76
CA ARG A 179 -17.25 6.12 -13.69
C ARG A 179 -16.91 5.64 -12.27
N PRO A 180 -17.16 4.38 -11.88
CA PRO A 180 -16.84 3.91 -10.54
C PRO A 180 -15.36 3.50 -10.46
N GLY A 181 -14.63 4.00 -9.47
CA GLY A 181 -13.27 3.54 -9.15
C GLY A 181 -12.15 4.56 -9.32
N ILE A 182 -12.40 5.80 -9.75
CA ILE A 182 -11.35 6.83 -9.76
C ILE A 182 -11.13 7.35 -8.33
N THR A 183 -9.95 7.07 -7.79
CA THR A 183 -9.46 7.54 -6.49
C THR A 183 -8.26 8.46 -6.71
N LEU A 184 -7.79 9.15 -5.68
CA LEU A 184 -6.53 9.87 -5.78
C LEU A 184 -5.35 8.89 -5.90
N GLY A 185 -5.44 7.71 -5.28
CA GLY A 185 -4.35 6.74 -5.31
C GLY A 185 -4.16 5.96 -6.62
N ASN A 186 -5.11 6.02 -7.55
CA ASN A 186 -4.91 5.51 -8.92
C ASN A 186 -4.72 6.61 -9.97
N LEU A 187 -4.74 7.89 -9.56
CA LEU A 187 -4.59 9.02 -10.46
C LEU A 187 -3.22 9.05 -11.13
N HIS A 188 -2.16 8.63 -10.43
CA HIS A 188 -0.81 8.54 -10.99
C HIS A 188 -0.77 7.70 -12.28
N PHE A 189 -1.41 6.52 -12.26
CA PHE A 189 -1.48 5.62 -13.42
C PHE A 189 -2.30 6.23 -14.55
N LEU A 190 -3.45 6.84 -14.21
CA LEU A 190 -4.32 7.47 -15.20
C LEU A 190 -3.59 8.60 -15.93
N VAL A 191 -2.94 9.49 -15.19
CA VAL A 191 -2.24 10.66 -15.75
C VAL A 191 -1.06 10.23 -16.62
N ASN A 192 -0.38 9.13 -16.27
CA ASN A 192 0.73 8.59 -17.04
C ASN A 192 0.33 7.77 -18.27
N ASP A 193 -0.89 7.22 -18.30
CA ASP A 193 -1.41 6.53 -19.48
C ASP A 193 -1.89 7.51 -20.55
N ARG A 194 -1.00 7.81 -21.50
CA ARG A 194 -1.28 8.70 -22.65
C ARG A 194 -2.36 8.18 -23.60
N ARG A 195 -2.75 6.91 -23.51
CA ARG A 195 -3.82 6.36 -24.36
C ARG A 195 -5.18 6.82 -23.87
N THR A 196 -5.35 6.90 -22.56
CA THR A 196 -6.58 7.32 -21.90
C THR A 196 -6.54 8.83 -21.59
N PHE A 197 -5.44 9.35 -21.06
CA PHE A 197 -5.31 10.75 -20.67
C PHE A 197 -4.84 11.63 -21.84
N LYS A 198 -5.76 12.48 -22.34
CA LYS A 198 -5.52 13.36 -23.48
C LYS A 198 -5.52 14.81 -23.05
N LEU A 199 -4.40 15.50 -23.26
CA LEU A 199 -4.35 16.96 -23.18
C LEU A 199 -5.10 17.56 -24.37
N ALA A 200 -5.84 18.65 -24.12
CA ALA A 200 -6.59 19.36 -25.15
C ALA A 200 -5.63 20.09 -26.10
N ALA A 201 -5.20 19.38 -27.15
CA ALA A 201 -4.30 19.78 -28.22
C ALA A 201 -2.88 20.23 -27.79
N PRO A 202 -1.84 19.85 -28.55
CA PRO A 202 -0.47 20.24 -28.27
C PRO A 202 -0.32 21.77 -28.44
N GLU A 203 0.46 22.38 -27.56
CA GLU A 203 0.91 23.78 -27.69
C GLU A 203 1.26 24.06 -29.16
N ALA A 204 0.68 25.13 -29.71
CA ALA A 204 1.13 25.64 -30.99
C ALA A 204 2.64 25.96 -30.86
N LYS A 205 3.42 25.43 -31.81
CA LYS A 205 4.89 25.51 -31.89
C LYS A 205 5.48 26.85 -31.52
#